data_AF-A0A813HGK0-F1
#
_entry.id   AF-A0A813HGK0-F1
#
_cell.length_a   1.000
_cell.length_b   1.000
_cell.length_c   1.000
_cell.angle_alpha   90.00
_cell.angle_beta   90.00
_cell.angle_gamma   90.00
#
_symmetry.space_group_name_H-M   'P 1'
#
loop_
_entity.id
_entity.type
_entity.pdbx_description
1 polymer ?
#
loop_
_entity_poly.entity_id
_entity_poly.type
_entity_poly.pdbx_seq_one_letter_code
_entity_poly.pdbx_strand_id
1 'polypeptide(L)'
;MHGSQFDLTWWEAENLTGTLYDPQLADQFLRTALEDTIFVLRACKANFFPDGGALIALLRYGALSGDLGGGVVDLVDKDIDIQVLVQTQEEFEIISQCVHNQLDDLTKGWRCIPSPSKVTSPSLISHHGFTNV
;
A
#
# COMPACT_ATOMS: atom_id res chain seq x y z
N MET A 1 -9.78 -36.72 27.14
CA MET A 1 -9.13 -35.78 26.20
C MET A 1 -10.00 -34.55 26.12
N HIS A 2 -9.66 -33.49 26.85
CA HIS A 2 -10.32 -32.19 26.68
C HIS A 2 -9.75 -31.57 25.40
N GLY A 3 -10.57 -31.48 24.36
CA GLY A 3 -10.22 -30.68 23.19
C GLY A 3 -10.07 -29.24 23.63
N SER A 4 -8.91 -28.63 23.39
CA SER A 4 -8.75 -27.19 23.54
C SER A 4 -9.69 -26.54 22.53
N GLN A 5 -10.83 -26.05 23.00
CA GLN A 5 -11.61 -25.07 22.27
C GLN A 5 -10.69 -23.85 22.19
N PHE A 6 -10.10 -23.63 21.02
CA PHE A 6 -9.36 -22.39 20.76
C PHE A 6 -10.39 -21.27 20.84
N ASP A 7 -10.25 -20.43 21.85
CA ASP A 7 -11.11 -19.26 22.06
C ASP A 7 -10.65 -18.17 21.09
N LEU A 8 -10.91 -18.40 19.80
CA LEU A 8 -10.57 -17.49 18.73
C LEU A 8 -11.61 -16.37 18.68
N THR A 9 -11.14 -15.13 18.53
CA THR A 9 -12.02 -14.01 18.20
C THR A 9 -12.67 -14.25 16.83
N TRP A 10 -13.81 -13.61 16.56
CA TRP A 10 -14.59 -13.86 15.34
C TRP A 10 -13.75 -13.74 14.06
N TRP A 11 -12.82 -12.78 14.00
CA TRP A 11 -11.97 -12.56 12.83
C TRP A 11 -10.90 -13.66 12.69
N GLU A 12 -10.34 -14.16 13.80
CA GLU A 12 -9.38 -15.28 13.79
C GLU A 12 -10.06 -16.58 13.35
N ALA A 13 -11.31 -16.79 13.78
CA ALA A 13 -12.12 -17.95 13.40
C ALA A 13 -12.50 -17.96 11.92
N GLU A 14 -12.72 -16.78 11.31
CA GLU A 14 -13.00 -16.63 9.87
C GLU A 14 -11.71 -16.59 9.02
N ASN A 15 -10.56 -16.27 9.63
CA ASN A 15 -9.27 -16.19 8.95
C ASN A 15 -8.49 -17.52 8.90
N LEU A 16 -9.18 -18.65 8.69
CA LEU A 16 -8.54 -19.98 8.64
C LEU A 16 -7.52 -20.12 7.49
N THR A 17 -7.60 -19.25 6.49
CA THR A 17 -6.70 -19.19 5.34
C THR A 17 -5.50 -18.27 5.55
N GLY A 18 -5.50 -17.43 6.60
CA GLY A 18 -4.49 -16.40 6.83
C GLY A 18 -4.53 -15.23 5.84
N THR A 19 -5.61 -15.10 5.04
CA THR A 19 -5.74 -14.06 4.00
C THR A 19 -6.47 -12.81 4.47
N LEU A 20 -7.13 -12.86 5.63
CA LEU A 20 -7.79 -11.73 6.28
C LEU A 20 -6.82 -11.06 7.26
N TYR A 21 -6.96 -9.75 7.43
CA TYR A 21 -6.21 -8.97 8.42
C TYR A 21 -7.15 -8.57 9.55
N ASP A 22 -6.62 -8.45 10.76
CA ASP A 22 -7.35 -7.82 11.86
C ASP A 22 -7.75 -6.39 11.42
N PRO A 23 -9.04 -6.07 11.33
CA PRO A 23 -9.50 -4.79 10.79
C PRO A 23 -9.12 -3.61 11.67
N GLN A 24 -9.04 -3.78 13.00
CA GLN A 24 -8.65 -2.69 13.90
C GLN A 24 -7.16 -2.40 13.77
N LEU A 25 -6.35 -3.46 13.69
CA LEU A 25 -4.93 -3.33 13.46
C LEU A 25 -4.63 -2.74 12.08
N ALA A 26 -5.35 -3.16 11.05
CA ALA A 26 -5.24 -2.62 9.70
C ALA A 26 -5.59 -1.13 9.65
N ASP A 27 -6.69 -0.71 10.31
CA ASP A 27 -7.07 0.70 10.41
C ASP A 27 -5.96 1.55 11.06
N GLN A 28 -5.42 1.09 12.19
CA GLN A 28 -4.34 1.79 12.89
C GLN A 28 -3.07 1.93 12.02
N PHE A 29 -2.70 0.86 11.31
CA PHE A 29 -1.57 0.89 10.39
C PHE A 29 -1.79 1.86 9.23
N LEU A 30 -2.97 1.83 8.61
CA LEU A 30 -3.29 2.73 7.49
C LEU A 30 -3.32 4.19 7.94
N ARG A 31 -3.88 4.50 9.11
CA ARG A 31 -3.83 5.86 9.67
C ARG A 31 -2.40 6.35 9.85
N THR A 32 -1.55 5.52 10.47
CA THR A 32 -0.13 5.84 10.66
C THR A 32 0.59 6.02 9.32
N ALA A 33 0.31 5.15 8.35
CA ALA A 33 0.90 5.19 7.02
C ALA A 33 0.51 6.46 6.25
N LEU A 34 -0.75 6.89 6.35
CA LEU A 34 -1.22 8.13 5.74
C LEU A 34 -0.57 9.35 6.38
N GLU A 35 -0.48 9.39 7.72
CA GLU A 35 0.16 10.48 8.44
C GLU A 35 1.63 10.64 8.04
N ASP A 36 2.38 9.53 8.01
CA ASP A 36 3.78 9.53 7.58
C ASP A 36 3.92 9.96 6.12
N THR A 37 3.07 9.44 5.24
CA THR A 37 3.14 9.76 3.80
C THR A 37 2.84 11.24 3.56
N ILE A 38 1.81 11.80 4.21
CA ILE A 38 1.50 13.23 4.14
C ILE A 38 2.65 14.07 4.70
N PHE A 39 3.24 13.66 5.84
CA PHE A 39 4.37 14.35 6.45
C PHE A 39 5.56 14.41 5.48
N VAL A 40 5.94 13.28 4.89
CA VAL A 40 7.06 13.18 3.95
C VAL A 40 6.80 13.97 2.66
N LEU A 41 5.62 13.83 2.06
CA LEU A 41 5.28 14.57 0.83
C LEU A 41 5.32 16.08 1.05
N ARG A 42 4.87 16.56 2.22
CA ARG A 42 4.99 17.97 2.60
C ARG A 42 6.44 18.40 2.80
N ALA A 43 7.26 17.59 3.48
CA ALA A 43 8.68 17.87 3.67
C ALA A 43 9.43 17.97 2.32
N CYS A 44 9.07 17.11 1.37
CA CYS A 44 9.59 17.11 0.01
C CYS A 44 8.94 18.16 -0.91
N LYS A 45 8.05 19.01 -0.39
CA LYS A 45 7.33 20.06 -1.14
C LYS A 45 6.59 19.53 -2.36
N ALA A 46 6.14 18.28 -2.31
CA ALA A 46 5.38 17.67 -3.38
C ALA A 46 3.96 18.25 -3.42
N ASN A 47 3.41 18.42 -4.63
CA ASN A 47 1.98 18.64 -4.81
C ASN A 47 1.31 17.28 -4.93
N PHE A 48 0.31 16.99 -4.10
CA PHE A 48 -0.30 15.67 -4.06
C PHE A 48 -1.78 15.70 -3.70
N PHE A 49 -2.49 14.62 -4.01
CA PHE A 49 -3.87 14.38 -3.61
C PHE A 49 -4.12 12.88 -3.41
N PRO A 50 -5.00 12.49 -2.48
CA PRO A 50 -5.40 11.11 -2.33
C PRO A 50 -6.14 10.64 -3.59
N ASP A 51 -6.01 9.37 -3.92
CA ASP A 51 -6.64 8.73 -5.07
C ASP A 51 -7.33 7.42 -4.67
N GLY A 52 -8.05 6.79 -5.60
CA GLY A 52 -8.58 5.44 -5.41
C GLY A 52 -9.51 5.31 -4.19
N GLY A 53 -9.40 4.20 -3.47
CA GLY A 53 -10.21 3.95 -2.29
C GLY A 53 -9.88 4.89 -1.12
N ALA A 54 -8.64 5.38 -1.02
CA ALA A 54 -8.26 6.37 -0.02
C ALA A 54 -9.03 7.70 -0.20
N LEU A 55 -9.16 8.19 -1.44
CA LEU A 55 -9.99 9.36 -1.73
C LEU A 55 -11.46 9.11 -1.39
N ILE A 56 -12.00 7.95 -1.77
CA ILE A 56 -13.41 7.60 -1.50
C ILE A 56 -13.67 7.56 0.01
N ALA A 57 -12.77 6.96 0.79
CA ALA A 57 -12.88 6.91 2.25
C ALA A 57 -12.92 8.32 2.86
N LEU A 58 -11.97 9.18 2.46
CA LEU A 58 -11.87 10.56 2.94
C LEU A 58 -13.10 11.39 2.59
N LEU A 59 -13.66 11.21 1.38
CA LEU A 59 -14.90 11.90 1.00
C LEU A 59 -16.13 11.38 1.75
N ARG A 60 -16.19 10.08 2.05
CA ARG A 60 -17.34 9.46 2.71
C ARG A 60 -17.36 9.73 4.22
N TYR A 61 -16.21 9.58 4.88
CA TYR A 61 -16.10 9.58 6.34
C TYR A 61 -15.25 10.73 6.90
N GLY A 62 -14.50 11.45 6.07
CA GLY A 62 -13.46 12.36 6.55
C GLY A 62 -12.26 11.63 7.18
N ALA A 63 -12.20 10.30 7.02
CA ALA A 63 -11.19 9.40 7.59
C ALA A 63 -11.00 8.18 6.66
N LEU A 64 -9.96 7.38 6.89
CA LEU A 64 -9.70 6.15 6.11
C LEU A 64 -10.67 5.00 6.42
N SER A 65 -11.42 5.12 7.50
CA SER A 65 -12.42 4.15 7.91
C SER A 65 -13.61 4.82 8.59
N GLY A 66 -14.75 4.13 8.58
CA GLY A 66 -15.97 4.54 9.27
C GLY A 66 -16.39 3.53 10.33
N ASP A 67 -16.83 4.02 11.50
CA ASP A 67 -17.48 3.17 12.51
C ASP A 67 -18.94 2.92 12.10
N LEU A 68 -19.31 1.65 11.95
CA LEU A 68 -20.67 1.21 11.61
C LEU A 68 -21.50 0.84 12.86
N GLY A 69 -20.91 0.93 14.06
CA GLY A 69 -21.50 0.51 15.32
C GLY A 69 -21.28 -0.97 15.62
N GLY A 70 -21.43 -1.35 16.89
CA GLY A 70 -21.27 -2.75 17.34
C GLY A 70 -19.84 -3.29 17.21
N GLY A 71 -18.83 -2.42 17.12
CA GLY A 71 -17.43 -2.81 16.93
C GLY A 71 -17.06 -3.14 15.48
N VAL A 72 -17.95 -2.85 14.52
CA VAL A 72 -17.73 -3.08 13.10
C VAL A 72 -17.18 -1.81 12.45
N VAL A 73 -16.14 -1.96 11.64
CA VAL A 73 -15.48 -0.86 10.92
C VAL A 73 -15.59 -1.12 9.42
N ASP A 74 -15.97 -0.08 8.66
CA ASP A 74 -15.88 -0.07 7.20
C ASP A 74 -14.49 0.43 6.77
N LEU A 75 -13.66 -0.49 6.30
CA LEU A 75 -12.40 -0.19 5.62
C LEU A 75 -12.67 -0.19 4.11
N VAL A 76 -12.69 1.01 3.53
CA VAL A 76 -12.99 1.21 2.10
C VAL A 76 -11.90 0.63 1.21
N ASP A 77 -10.65 0.66 1.70
CA ASP A 77 -9.50 0.10 1.00
C ASP A 77 -8.50 -0.53 1.98
N LYS A 78 -7.58 -1.33 1.44
CA LYS A 78 -6.54 -2.05 2.19
C LYS A 78 -5.14 -1.41 2.06
N ASP A 79 -5.00 -0.42 1.20
CA ASP A 79 -3.80 0.36 0.96
C ASP A 79 -4.15 1.86 0.82
N ILE A 80 -3.13 2.69 0.57
CA ILE A 80 -3.27 4.14 0.43
C ILE A 80 -2.65 4.54 -0.89
N ASP A 81 -3.50 5.01 -1.79
CA ASP A 81 -3.09 5.60 -3.05
C ASP A 81 -3.02 7.13 -2.93
N ILE A 82 -1.88 7.69 -3.33
CA ILE A 82 -1.66 9.13 -3.44
C ILE A 82 -1.03 9.42 -4.79
N GLN A 83 -1.62 10.35 -5.54
CA GLN A 83 -1.00 10.89 -6.74
C GLN A 83 -0.11 12.09 -6.39
N VAL A 84 1.06 12.12 -7.00
CA VAL A 84 2.01 13.23 -6.91
C VAL A 84 2.08 13.93 -8.26
N LEU A 85 1.78 15.22 -8.29
CA LEU A 85 1.87 16.02 -9.52
C LEU A 85 3.32 16.46 -9.75
N VAL A 86 3.80 16.15 -10.94
CA VAL A 86 5.14 16.53 -11.44
C VAL A 86 5.00 17.06 -12.86
N GLN A 87 5.81 18.04 -13.23
CA GLN A 87 5.80 18.67 -14.55
C GLN A 87 6.89 18.11 -15.46
N THR A 88 7.98 17.62 -14.88
CA THR A 88 9.13 17.10 -15.62
C THR A 88 9.61 15.78 -15.04
N GLN A 89 10.38 15.03 -15.84
CA GLN A 89 11.05 13.81 -15.39
C GLN A 89 12.09 14.10 -14.29
N GLU A 90 12.81 15.21 -14.38
CA GLU A 90 13.78 15.62 -13.37
C GLU A 90 13.11 15.92 -12.02
N GLU A 91 11.96 16.61 -12.04
CA GLU A 91 11.17 16.85 -10.83
C GLU A 91 10.70 15.54 -10.19
N PHE A 92 10.24 14.59 -11.02
CA PHE A 92 9.87 13.25 -10.56
C PHE A 92 11.03 12.55 -9.84
N GLU A 93 12.24 12.58 -10.42
CA GLU A 93 13.42 11.94 -9.83
C GLU A 93 13.82 12.60 -8.51
N ILE A 94 13.82 13.94 -8.44
CA ILE A 94 14.13 14.70 -7.23
C ILE A 94 13.12 14.40 -6.11
N ILE A 95 11.82 14.45 -6.42
CA ILE A 95 10.77 14.19 -5.42
C ILE A 95 10.81 12.73 -4.98
N SER A 96 10.96 11.78 -5.90
CA SER A 96 11.03 10.36 -5.58
C SER A 96 12.21 10.06 -4.65
N GLN A 97 13.39 10.62 -4.94
CA GLN A 97 14.57 10.44 -4.08
C GLN A 97 14.37 11.08 -2.71
N CYS A 98 13.78 12.27 -2.64
CA CYS A 98 13.46 12.91 -1.37
C CYS A 98 12.51 12.05 -0.53
N VAL A 99 11.41 11.58 -1.13
CA VAL A 99 10.41 10.76 -0.44
C VAL A 99 11.03 9.48 0.09
N HIS A 100 11.84 8.80 -0.73
CA HIS A 100 12.57 7.60 -0.33
C HIS A 100 13.44 7.85 0.91
N ASN A 101 14.30 8.87 0.86
CA ASN A 101 15.20 9.19 1.96
C ASN A 101 14.43 9.55 3.25
N GLN A 102 13.38 10.35 3.12
CA GLN A 102 12.57 10.77 4.27
C GLN A 102 11.81 9.59 4.91
N LEU A 103 11.26 8.66 4.11
CA LEU A 103 10.58 7.47 4.64
C LEU A 103 11.57 6.52 5.34
N ASP A 104 12.76 6.33 4.77
CA ASP A 104 13.81 5.50 5.37
C ASP A 104 14.25 6.07 6.74
N ASP A 105 14.34 7.39 6.86
CA ASP A 105 14.72 8.09 8.09
C ASP A 105 13.68 8.02 9.22
N LEU A 106 12.40 7.72 8.91
CA LEU A 106 11.33 7.71 9.92
C LEU A 106 11.45 6.57 10.96
N THR A 107 12.46 5.69 10.88
CA THR A 107 12.70 4.55 11.81
C THR A 107 11.53 3.57 11.97
N LYS A 108 10.55 3.61 11.06
CA LYS A 108 9.32 2.80 11.11
C LYS A 108 9.36 1.54 10.23
N GLY A 109 10.53 1.21 9.66
CA GLY A 109 10.68 0.02 8.83
C GLY A 109 10.00 0.12 7.46
N TRP A 110 9.77 1.34 6.96
CA TRP A 110 9.36 1.58 5.58
C TRP A 110 10.33 0.88 4.61
N ARG A 111 9.77 0.26 3.56
CA ARG A 111 10.55 -0.37 2.50
C ARG A 111 9.99 0.07 1.17
N CYS A 112 10.77 0.82 0.42
CA CYS A 112 10.43 1.11 -0.96
C CYS A 112 10.62 -0.16 -1.79
N ILE A 113 9.52 -0.65 -2.37
CA ILE A 113 9.57 -1.72 -3.36
C ILE A 113 9.55 -1.04 -4.73
N PRO A 114 10.62 -1.16 -5.54
CA PRO A 114 10.58 -0.62 -6.89
C PRO A 114 9.40 -1.25 -7.62
N SER A 115 8.61 -0.43 -8.33
CA SER A 115 7.58 -0.93 -9.24
C SER A 115 8.21 -2.04 -10.08
N PRO A 116 7.54 -3.19 -10.28
CA PRO A 116 8.02 -4.15 -11.27
C PRO A 116 8.12 -3.38 -12.58
N SER A 117 9.35 -3.05 -12.98
CA SER A 117 9.63 -2.55 -14.31
C SER A 117 8.96 -3.53 -15.24
N LYS A 118 8.02 -3.05 -16.07
CA LYS A 118 7.34 -3.88 -17.09
C LYS A 118 8.35 -4.88 -17.60
N VAL A 119 8.09 -6.16 -17.39
CA VAL A 119 8.88 -7.24 -17.99
C VAL A 119 9.02 -6.85 -19.45
N THR A 120 10.21 -6.38 -19.85
CA THR A 120 10.54 -6.24 -21.25
C THR A 120 10.40 -7.64 -21.78
N SER A 121 9.35 -7.84 -22.58
CA SER A 121 9.07 -9.12 -23.23
C SER A 121 10.40 -9.66 -23.77
N PRO A 122 10.73 -10.95 -23.55
CA PRO A 122 11.91 -11.49 -24.17
C PRO A 122 11.71 -11.33 -25.67
N SER A 123 12.56 -10.53 -26.28
CA SER A 123 12.75 -10.50 -27.72
C SER A 123 12.94 -11.95 -28.15
N LEU A 124 11.91 -12.50 -28.81
CA LEU A 124 12.02 -13.70 -29.63
C LEU A 124 13.07 -13.39 -30.70
N ILE A 125 14.34 -13.62 -30.36
CA ILE A 125 15.39 -13.78 -31.35
C ILE A 125 15.12 -15.13 -32.00
N SER A 126 14.30 -15.07 -33.05
CA SER A 126 14.43 -15.95 -34.19
C SER A 126 15.87 -15.82 -34.68
N HIS A 127 16.68 -16.85 -34.45
CA HIS A 127 17.76 -17.30 -35.33
C HIS A 127 18.38 -18.56 -34.73
N HIS A 128 17.99 -19.72 -35.24
CA HIS A 128 18.91 -20.75 -35.70
C HIS A 128 18.12 -21.78 -36.52
N GLY A 129 17.97 -21.47 -37.81
CA GLY A 129 18.08 -22.54 -38.79
C GLY A 129 19.55 -22.91 -38.87
N PHE A 130 19.86 -24.18 -38.60
CA PHE A 130 20.85 -24.93 -39.38
C PHE A 130 20.46 -26.41 -39.33
N THR A 131 20.45 -26.97 -40.53
CA THR A 131 20.09 -28.31 -40.96
C THR A 131 21.18 -29.35 -40.67
N ASN A 132 20.76 -30.61 -40.53
CA ASN A 132 21.43 -31.89 -40.85
C ASN A 132 22.95 -32.01 -40.59
N VAL A 133 23.34 -32.93 -39.68
CA VAL A 133 23.76 -34.32 -39.99
C VAL A 133 23.44 -35.20 -38.79
#